data_AF-A0A3P8RH09-F1
#
_entry.id   AF-A0A3P8RH09-F1
#
_cell.length_a   1.000
_cell.length_b   1.000
_cell.length_c   1.000
_cell.angle_alpha   90.00
_cell.angle_beta   90.00
_cell.angle_gamma   90.00
#
_symmetry.space_group_name_H-M   'P 1'
#
loop_
_entity.id
_entity.type
_entity.pdbx_description
1 polymer ?
#
loop_
_entity_poly.entity_id
_entity_poly.type
_entity_poly.pdbx_seq_one_letter_code
_entity_poly.pdbx_strand_id
1 'polypeptide(L)'
;MSVKKCDTEMKKKKIYADRNKCKDVNTFILSDYKQVKAICNGQGRYDQTNGTTKSVAKFRIVRCDLKNNGARKPKCQYKGTLLTNRIVVVKCEGKLPVHYCGDEMTFESNNALLFLNLCTCAVCAPQQ
;
A
#
# COMPACT_ATOMS: atom_id res chain seq x y z
N MET A 1 13.99 -3.27 -3.23
CA MET A 1 13.60 -2.18 -4.17
C MET A 1 13.93 -0.84 -3.52
N SER A 2 14.33 0.20 -4.28
CA SER A 2 14.60 1.55 -3.77
C SER A 2 13.78 2.60 -4.51
N VAL A 3 13.70 3.81 -3.95
CA VAL A 3 12.88 4.92 -4.49
C VAL A 3 13.22 5.31 -5.92
N LYS A 4 14.48 5.13 -6.36
CA LYS A 4 14.94 5.48 -7.71
C LYS A 4 14.53 4.46 -8.78
N LYS A 5 14.03 3.29 -8.38
CA LYS A 5 13.79 2.15 -9.28
C LYS A 5 12.31 1.98 -9.66
N CYS A 6 11.42 2.88 -9.25
CA CYS A 6 9.96 2.76 -9.50
C CYS A 6 9.64 2.47 -10.96
N ASP A 7 10.18 3.25 -11.90
CA ASP A 7 9.94 3.08 -13.34
C ASP A 7 10.34 1.68 -13.83
N THR A 8 11.50 1.20 -13.40
CA THR A 8 12.05 -0.09 -13.80
C THR A 8 11.23 -1.25 -13.23
N GLU A 9 10.89 -1.21 -11.94
CA GLU A 9 10.11 -2.30 -11.31
C GLU A 9 8.66 -2.33 -11.81
N MET A 10 8.01 -1.17 -11.96
CA MET A 10 6.66 -1.07 -12.54
C MET A 10 6.62 -1.69 -13.94
N LYS A 11 7.62 -1.37 -14.78
CA LYS A 11 7.75 -1.94 -16.13
C LYS A 11 8.05 -3.44 -16.11
N LYS A 12 9.04 -3.87 -15.32
CA LYS A 12 9.47 -5.28 -15.21
C LYS A 12 8.34 -6.18 -14.74
N LYS A 13 7.57 -5.74 -13.75
CA LYS A 13 6.44 -6.49 -13.17
C LYS A 13 5.12 -6.28 -13.90
N LYS A 14 5.13 -5.50 -14.99
CA LYS A 14 3.95 -5.17 -15.81
C LYS A 14 2.78 -4.60 -15.00
N ILE A 15 3.08 -3.71 -14.04
CA ILE A 15 2.06 -3.10 -13.17
C ILE A 15 1.48 -1.86 -13.87
N TYR A 16 0.26 -2.00 -14.37
CA TYR A 16 -0.44 -0.97 -15.13
C TYR A 16 -1.93 -0.95 -14.78
N ALA A 17 -2.59 0.15 -15.15
CA ALA A 17 -4.05 0.21 -15.16
C ALA A 17 -4.58 -0.25 -16.53
N ASP A 18 -5.91 -0.28 -16.67
CA ASP A 18 -6.58 -0.72 -17.89
C ASP A 18 -6.21 0.11 -19.11
N ARG A 19 -6.36 -0.49 -20.30
CA ARG A 19 -6.16 0.17 -21.60
C ARG A 19 -4.78 0.85 -21.74
N ASN A 20 -3.74 0.19 -21.22
CA ASN A 20 -2.34 0.66 -21.25
C ASN A 20 -2.08 1.98 -20.50
N LYS A 21 -2.98 2.40 -19.62
CA LYS A 21 -2.73 3.52 -18.71
C LYS A 21 -1.68 3.14 -17.68
N CYS A 22 -0.83 4.11 -17.33
CA CYS A 22 0.04 3.96 -16.19
C CYS A 22 -0.82 3.93 -14.92
N LYS A 23 -0.47 3.08 -13.95
CA LYS A 23 -1.16 3.07 -12.65
C LYS A 23 -0.75 4.33 -11.89
N ASP A 24 -1.68 5.04 -11.28
CA ASP A 24 -1.40 6.34 -10.63
C ASP A 24 -0.53 6.17 -9.38
N VAL A 25 -0.85 5.20 -8.52
CA VAL A 25 -0.08 4.90 -7.32
C VAL A 25 0.16 3.41 -7.19
N ASN A 26 1.38 3.03 -6.85
CA ASN A 26 1.72 1.67 -6.47
C ASN A 26 2.68 1.65 -5.28
N THR A 27 2.40 0.81 -4.30
CA THR A 27 3.27 0.63 -3.13
C THR A 27 3.97 -0.72 -3.18
N PHE A 28 5.28 -0.72 -2.96
CA PHE A 28 6.08 -1.92 -2.76
C PHE A 28 6.41 -2.08 -1.28
N ILE A 29 5.96 -3.15 -0.66
CA ILE A 29 6.39 -3.52 0.69
C ILE A 29 7.82 -4.05 0.61
N LEU A 30 8.73 -3.44 1.37
CA LEU A 30 10.14 -3.84 1.43
C LEU A 30 10.34 -4.92 2.50
N SER A 31 9.88 -6.12 2.20
CA SER A 31 9.94 -7.27 3.09
C SER A 31 9.85 -8.57 2.29
N ASP A 32 10.27 -9.67 2.89
CA ASP A 32 10.14 -11.00 2.31
C ASP A 32 8.68 -11.43 2.25
N TYR A 33 8.33 -12.18 1.20
CA TYR A 33 6.97 -12.67 1.01
C TYR A 33 6.44 -13.46 2.22
N LYS A 34 7.29 -14.22 2.91
CA LYS A 34 6.91 -14.97 4.12
C LYS A 34 6.37 -14.06 5.22
N GLN A 35 6.99 -12.90 5.44
CA GLN A 35 6.56 -11.93 6.46
C GLN A 35 5.23 -11.26 6.05
N VAL A 36 5.07 -10.90 4.78
CA VAL A 36 3.80 -10.33 4.27
C VAL A 36 2.68 -11.36 4.35
N LYS A 37 2.95 -12.62 3.99
CA LYS A 37 1.98 -13.72 4.10
C LYS A 37 1.57 -13.98 5.55
N ALA A 38 2.47 -13.82 6.51
CA ALA A 38 2.18 -14.05 7.92
C ALA A 38 1.06 -13.14 8.46
N ILE A 39 0.85 -11.95 7.87
CA ILE A 39 -0.27 -11.06 8.19
C ILE A 39 -1.62 -11.81 8.08
N CYS A 40 -1.79 -12.60 7.01
CA CYS A 40 -2.99 -13.40 6.77
C CYS A 40 -2.98 -14.76 7.48
N ASN A 41 -1.97 -15.05 8.30
CA ASN A 41 -1.78 -16.32 9.01
C ASN A 41 -1.63 -16.08 10.53
N GLY A 42 -2.44 -15.17 11.08
CA GLY A 42 -2.51 -14.93 12.53
C GLY A 42 -1.55 -13.86 13.07
N GLN A 43 -0.67 -13.28 12.25
CA GLN A 43 0.18 -12.14 12.65
C GLN A 43 -0.38 -10.78 12.24
N GLY A 44 -1.66 -10.74 11.88
CA GLY A 44 -2.42 -9.54 11.60
C GLY A 44 -3.67 -9.43 12.47
N ARG A 45 -4.21 -8.23 12.58
CA ARG A 45 -5.46 -7.93 13.27
C ARG A 45 -6.55 -7.75 12.23
N TYR A 46 -7.51 -8.67 12.22
CA TYR A 46 -8.63 -8.60 11.30
C TYR A 46 -9.62 -7.52 11.73
N ASP A 47 -10.00 -6.66 10.79
CA ASP A 47 -11.02 -5.63 10.92
C ASP A 47 -12.27 -6.10 10.19
N GLN A 48 -13.28 -6.49 10.97
CA GLN A 48 -14.56 -6.99 10.46
C GLN A 48 -15.35 -5.94 9.68
N THR A 49 -15.21 -4.66 10.03
CA THR A 49 -15.98 -3.56 9.42
C THR A 49 -15.57 -3.35 7.97
N ASN A 50 -14.26 -3.41 7.70
CA ASN A 50 -13.71 -3.16 6.38
C ASN A 50 -13.39 -4.44 5.60
N GLY A 51 -13.47 -5.60 6.25
CA GLY A 51 -13.05 -6.88 5.66
C GLY A 51 -11.56 -6.89 5.29
N THR A 52 -10.72 -6.30 6.14
CA THR A 52 -9.27 -6.17 5.91
C THR A 52 -8.48 -6.66 7.12
N THR A 53 -7.19 -6.90 6.95
CA THR A 53 -6.28 -7.31 8.01
C THR A 53 -5.12 -6.31 8.08
N LYS A 54 -4.95 -5.70 9.26
CA LYS A 54 -3.83 -4.82 9.55
C LYS A 54 -2.65 -5.64 10.06
N SER A 55 -1.43 -5.34 9.63
CA SER A 55 -0.25 -5.97 10.21
C SER A 55 -0.05 -5.58 11.67
N VAL A 56 0.52 -6.47 12.47
CA VAL A 56 1.06 -6.08 13.79
C VAL A 56 2.49 -5.56 13.63
N ALA A 57 3.29 -6.22 12.78
CA ALA A 57 4.63 -5.77 12.45
C ALA A 57 4.60 -4.47 11.62
N LYS A 58 5.62 -3.64 11.82
CA LYS A 58 5.85 -2.43 11.03
C LYS A 58 6.73 -2.74 9.82
N PHE A 59 6.38 -2.18 8.69
CA PHE A 59 7.07 -2.37 7.42
C PHE A 59 7.71 -1.06 6.94
N ARG A 60 8.76 -1.22 6.14
CA ARG A 60 9.20 -0.18 5.22
C ARG A 60 8.50 -0.39 3.89
N ILE A 61 8.09 0.68 3.24
CA ILE A 61 7.41 0.64 1.95
C ILE A 61 8.02 1.67 1.00
N VAL A 62 7.99 1.40 -0.30
CA VAL A 62 8.27 2.39 -1.34
C VAL A 62 6.98 2.68 -2.06
N ARG A 63 6.44 3.88 -1.87
CA ARG A 63 5.29 4.38 -2.62
C ARG A 63 5.78 5.03 -3.91
N CYS A 64 5.27 4.58 -5.05
CA CYS A 64 5.56 5.11 -6.37
C CYS A 64 4.33 5.88 -6.88
N ASP A 65 4.46 7.20 -6.96
CA ASP A 65 3.41 8.09 -7.47
C ASP A 65 3.72 8.48 -8.91
N LEU A 66 2.76 8.35 -9.81
CA LEU A 66 2.89 8.74 -11.21
C LEU A 66 3.17 10.24 -11.28
N LYS A 67 4.20 10.65 -12.04
CA LYS A 67 4.57 12.07 -12.16
C LYS A 67 3.58 12.85 -13.03
N ASN A 68 3.10 12.20 -14.10
CA ASN A 68 2.29 12.83 -15.13
C ASN A 68 0.93 12.12 -15.19
N ASN A 69 -0.11 12.76 -14.67
CA ASN A 69 -1.46 12.20 -14.68
C ASN A 69 -1.89 11.85 -16.12
N GLY A 70 -2.53 10.70 -16.29
CA GLY A 70 -3.02 10.24 -17.60
C GLY A 70 -1.95 9.67 -18.54
N ALA A 71 -0.69 9.55 -18.11
CA ALA A 71 0.36 8.92 -18.89
C ALA A 71 -0.02 7.48 -19.30
N ARG A 72 0.49 7.06 -20.46
CA ARG A 72 0.33 5.70 -21.00
C ARG A 72 1.69 5.11 -21.37
N LYS A 73 1.72 3.79 -21.52
CA LYS A 73 2.91 3.09 -22.02
C LYS A 73 3.40 3.69 -23.34
N PRO A 74 4.73 3.78 -23.57
CA PRO A 74 5.83 3.37 -22.68
C PRO A 74 6.30 4.48 -21.71
N LYS A 75 5.60 5.62 -21.63
CA LYS A 75 6.08 6.86 -20.98
C LYS A 75 5.75 6.94 -19.47
N CYS A 76 5.56 5.81 -18.79
CA CYS A 76 5.26 5.82 -17.37
C CYS A 76 6.50 6.20 -16.56
N GLN A 77 6.39 7.29 -15.78
CA GLN A 77 7.45 7.80 -14.93
C GLN A 77 6.90 8.09 -13.53
N TYR A 78 7.64 7.67 -12.51
CA TYR A 78 7.20 7.62 -11.13
C TYR A 78 8.18 8.33 -10.21
N LYS A 79 7.63 9.00 -9.20
CA LYS A 79 8.38 9.51 -8.04
C LYS A 79 8.25 8.47 -6.92
N GLY A 80 9.38 7.93 -6.48
CA GLY A 80 9.42 7.03 -5.32
C GLY A 80 9.59 7.79 -4.01
N THR A 81 8.85 7.38 -2.98
CA THR A 81 8.95 7.86 -1.61
C THR A 81 9.16 6.66 -0.68
N LEU A 82 10.23 6.69 0.12
CA LEU A 82 10.47 5.68 1.15
C LEU A 82 9.68 6.10 2.40
N LEU A 83 8.80 5.23 2.86
CA LEU A 83 8.07 5.40 4.10
C LEU A 83 8.45 4.28 5.05
N THR A 84 8.76 4.62 6.29
CA THR A 84 9.14 3.67 7.34
C THR A 84 8.06 3.60 8.40
N ASN A 85 8.14 2.58 9.27
CA ASN A 85 7.26 2.41 10.43
C ASN A 85 5.76 2.38 10.06
N ARG A 86 5.43 1.67 8.98
CA ARG A 86 4.06 1.58 8.47
C ARG A 86 3.39 0.28 8.88
N ILE A 87 2.18 0.39 9.40
CA ILE A 87 1.24 -0.74 9.48
C ILE A 87 0.61 -0.89 8.11
N VAL A 88 0.73 -2.07 7.50
CA VAL A 88 0.14 -2.32 6.18
C VAL A 88 -1.23 -2.96 6.35
N VAL A 89 -2.17 -2.57 5.49
CA VAL A 89 -3.54 -3.07 5.49
C VAL A 89 -3.75 -3.87 4.22
N VAL A 90 -4.18 -5.12 4.35
CA VAL A 90 -4.37 -6.05 3.22
C VAL A 90 -5.72 -6.74 3.28
N LYS A 91 -6.24 -7.20 2.14
CA LYS A 91 -7.27 -8.24 2.13
C LYS A 91 -6.62 -9.61 2.04
N CYS A 92 -7.19 -10.55 2.78
CA CYS A 92 -6.73 -11.92 2.84
C CYS A 92 -7.80 -12.86 2.28
N GLU A 93 -7.42 -13.79 1.42
CA GLU A 93 -8.26 -14.90 0.96
C GLU A 93 -7.46 -16.19 1.11
N GLY A 94 -8.05 -17.23 1.70
CA GLY A 94 -7.41 -18.55 1.83
C GLY A 94 -5.99 -18.48 2.43
N LYS A 95 -5.78 -17.64 3.46
CA LYS A 95 -4.48 -17.39 4.12
C LYS A 95 -3.42 -16.68 3.27
N LEU A 96 -3.80 -16.05 2.16
CA LEU A 96 -2.90 -15.31 1.27
C LEU A 96 -3.32 -13.84 1.16
N PRO A 97 -2.37 -12.89 1.14
CA PRO A 97 -2.68 -11.50 0.86
C PRO A 97 -2.99 -11.32 -0.63
N VAL A 98 -4.21 -10.88 -0.94
CA VAL A 98 -4.69 -10.71 -2.32
C VAL A 98 -4.78 -9.25 -2.75
N HIS A 99 -4.92 -8.33 -1.80
CA HIS A 99 -5.03 -6.90 -2.10
C HIS A 99 -4.30 -6.07 -1.05
N TYR A 100 -3.61 -5.01 -1.48
CA TYR A 100 -3.06 -3.97 -0.61
C TYR A 100 -4.07 -2.83 -0.53
N CYS A 101 -4.65 -2.60 0.65
CA CYS A 101 -5.66 -1.57 0.88
C CYS A 101 -5.04 -0.22 1.25
N GLY A 102 -3.86 -0.22 1.87
CA GLY A 102 -3.22 1.01 2.32
C GLY A 102 -2.20 0.77 3.42
N ASP A 103 -1.74 1.86 4.01
CA ASP A 103 -0.88 1.86 5.17
C ASP A 103 -1.23 2.98 6.15
N GLU A 104 -0.91 2.74 7.41
CA GLU A 104 -1.09 3.66 8.52
C GLU A 104 0.26 3.93 9.19
N MET A 105 0.47 5.16 9.64
CA MET A 105 1.58 5.49 10.53
C MET A 105 1.07 5.39 11.97
N THR A 106 1.75 4.62 12.81
CA THR A 106 1.49 4.63 14.25
C THR A 106 2.42 5.64 14.90
N PHE A 107 1.88 6.73 15.41
CA PHE A 107 2.61 7.58 16.35
C PHE A 107 2.61 6.85 17.70
N GLU A 108 3.77 6.40 18.17
CA GLU A 108 3.90 5.95 19.55
C GLU A 108 3.84 7.19 20.44
N SER A 109 2.64 7.51 20.92
CA SER A 109 2.44 8.56 21.90
C SER A 109 2.97 8.06 23.25
N ASN A 110 4.15 8.52 23.64
CA ASN A 110 4.49 8.64 25.06
C ASN A 110 3.54 9.69 25.64
N ASN A 111 2.41 9.23 26.15
CA ASN A 111 1.47 9.98 26.99
C ASN A 111 1.19 11.44 26.56
N ALA A 112 0.53 11.60 25.41
CA ALA A 112 -0.30 12.77 25.13
C ALA A 112 -1.29 12.39 24.02
N LEU A 113 -2.57 12.44 24.36
CA LEU A 113 -3.69 12.38 23.42
C LEU A 113 -3.59 13.55 22.43
N LEU A 114 -2.83 13.36 21.35
CA LEU A 114 -2.99 14.12 20.12
C LEU A 114 -3.83 13.27 19.18
N PHE A 115 -5.15 13.34 19.40
CA PHE A 115 -6.12 13.10 18.34
C PHE A 115 -5.92 14.18 17.27
N LEU A 116 -4.92 13.99 16.40
CA LEU A 116 -4.89 14.67 15.11
C LEU A 116 -5.92 13.98 14.23
N ASN A 117 -7.16 14.44 14.39
CA ASN A 117 -8.18 14.44 13.35
C ASN A 117 -7.53 14.96 12.05
N LEU A 118 -7.14 14.05 11.17
CA LEU A 118 -6.85 14.38 9.78
C LEU A 118 -7.49 13.33 8.87
N CYS A 119 -8.53 13.82 8.20
CA CYS A 119 -9.20 13.29 7.02
C CYS A 119 -10.06 12.03 7.21
N THR A 120 -11.35 12.31 7.39
CA THR A 120 -12.46 11.62 6.72
C THR A 120 -12.03 10.96 5.40
N CYS A 121 -11.78 9.66 5.41
CA CYS A 121 -11.94 8.87 4.19
C CYS A 121 -13.43 8.60 4.04
N ALA A 122 -14.04 9.38 3.14
CA ALA A 122 -15.37 9.12 2.63
C ALA A 122 -15.47 7.67 2.14
N VAL A 123 -16.58 7.06 2.52
CA VAL A 123 -17.10 5.79 2.01
C VAL A 123 -16.95 5.76 0.48
N CYS A 124 -16.17 4.82 -0.05
CA CYS A 124 -16.29 4.40 -1.45
C CYS A 124 -17.06 3.08 -1.47
N ALA A 125 -18.37 3.21 -1.60
CA ALA A 125 -19.30 2.17 -2.03
C ALA A 125 -20.02 2.68 -3.31
N PRO A 126 -20.52 1.77 -4.16
CA PRO A 126 -20.16 1.69 -5.58
C PRO A 126 -21.04 2.56 -6.48
N GLN A 127 -20.49 3.01 -7.60
CA GLN A 127 -21.32 3.42 -8.73
C GLN A 127 -21.75 2.17 -9.51
N GLN A 128 -23.07 2.03 -9.66
CA GLN A 128 -23.71 1.22 -10.69
C GLN A 128 -23.31 1.70 -12.08
#